data_AF-A0A0P4UVQ0-F1
#
_entry.id   AF-A0A0P4UVQ0-F1
#
_cell.length_a   1.000
_cell.length_b   1.000
_cell.length_c   1.000
_cell.angle_alpha   90.00
_cell.angle_beta   90.00
_cell.angle_gamma   90.00
#
_symmetry.space_group_name_H-M   'P 1'
#
loop_
_entity.id
_entity.type
_entity.pdbx_description
1 polymer ?
#
loop_
_entity_poly.entity_id
_entity_poly.type
_entity_poly.pdbx_seq_one_letter_code
_entity_poly.pdbx_strand_id
1 'polypeptide(L)'
;MQPIYYPGFTIGGISEPVSIILTIILLFLMPIGSVDFWLTLVALIGLLGMQAVYWLFTHPINQFWVEGDNLDRFSSGFFSFGANRSRLENKTRPPGWTEFRDRWEYSHVARAGFALVSLLALVITLSCRI
;
A
#
# COMPACT_ATOMS: atom_id res chain seq x y z
N MET A 1 -17.51 1.60 16.58
CA MET A 1 -16.76 1.06 15.43
C MET A 1 -16.92 2.05 14.29
N GLN A 2 -15.85 2.50 13.63
CA GLN A 2 -15.94 3.30 12.41
C GLN A 2 -15.92 2.32 11.23
N PRO A 3 -16.98 2.21 10.42
CA PRO A 3 -16.94 1.34 9.23
C PRO A 3 -15.94 1.93 8.24
N ILE A 4 -14.80 1.27 8.09
CA ILE A 4 -13.73 1.66 7.15
C ILE A 4 -13.71 0.77 5.90
N TYR A 5 -14.44 -0.34 5.91
CA TYR A 5 -14.43 -1.32 4.83
C TYR A 5 -15.62 -1.19 3.89
N TYR A 6 -15.33 -1.21 2.60
CA TYR A 6 -16.32 -1.41 1.53
C TYR A 6 -15.71 -2.31 0.45
N PRO A 7 -16.48 -3.19 -0.23
CA PRO A 7 -15.93 -4.17 -1.18
C PRO A 7 -15.10 -3.57 -2.33
N GLY A 8 -15.41 -2.33 -2.72
CA GLY A 8 -14.66 -1.60 -3.74
C GLY A 8 -13.19 -1.36 -3.38
N PHE A 9 -12.82 -1.37 -2.10
CA PHE A 9 -11.43 -1.30 -1.65
C PHE A 9 -10.61 -2.49 -2.18
N THR A 10 -11.12 -3.71 -2.04
CA THR A 10 -10.40 -4.93 -2.45
C THR A 10 -10.34 -5.07 -3.98
N ILE A 11 -11.39 -4.64 -4.68
CA ILE A 11 -11.44 -4.66 -6.15
C ILE A 11 -10.52 -3.57 -6.73
N GLY A 12 -10.62 -2.34 -6.23
CA GLY A 12 -9.78 -1.22 -6.64
C GLY A 12 -8.30 -1.42 -6.33
N GLY A 13 -8.00 -2.16 -5.25
CA GLY A 13 -6.64 -2.53 -4.85
C GLY A 13 -5.87 -3.32 -5.91
N ILE A 14 -6.54 -3.97 -6.87
CA ILE A 14 -5.89 -4.66 -8.01
C ILE A 14 -5.09 -3.69 -8.90
N SER A 15 -5.48 -2.41 -8.94
CA SER A 15 -4.74 -1.40 -9.70
C SER A 15 -3.30 -1.23 -9.20
N GLU A 16 -3.04 -1.46 -7.92
CA GLU A 16 -1.72 -1.25 -7.31
C GLU A 16 -0.67 -2.26 -7.82
N PRO A 17 -0.86 -3.60 -7.78
CA PRO A 17 0.09 -4.54 -8.37
C PRO A 17 0.22 -4.38 -9.88
N VAL A 18 -0.87 -4.03 -10.59
CA VAL A 18 -0.81 -3.72 -12.03
C VAL A 18 0.11 -2.53 -12.28
N SER A 19 0.01 -1.45 -11.49
CA SER A 19 0.88 -0.28 -11.63
C SER A 19 2.36 -0.62 -11.44
N ILE A 20 2.69 -1.51 -10.49
CA ILE A 20 4.06 -1.97 -10.26
C ILE A 20 4.57 -2.75 -11.46
N ILE A 21 3.79 -3.71 -11.96
CA ILE A 21 4.17 -4.53 -13.12
C ILE A 21 4.42 -3.64 -14.34
N LEU A 22 3.52 -2.70 -14.61
CA LEU A 22 3.68 -1.76 -15.73
C LEU A 22 4.91 -0.87 -15.57
N THR A 23 5.21 -0.42 -14.36
CA THR A 23 6.41 0.39 -14.07
C THR A 23 7.69 -0.43 -14.21
N ILE A 24 7.69 -1.71 -13.82
CA ILE A 24 8.82 -2.63 -14.05
C ILE A 24 9.06 -2.80 -15.55
N ILE A 25 8.00 -3.06 -16.33
CA ILE A 25 8.10 -3.18 -17.79
C ILE A 25 8.66 -1.88 -18.37
N LEU A 26 8.13 -0.73 -17.96
CA LEU A 26 8.62 0.57 -18.40
C LEU A 26 10.11 0.74 -18.08
N LEU A 27 10.56 0.39 -16.88
CA LEU A 27 11.96 0.49 -16.47
C LEU A 27 12.88 -0.33 -17.40
N PHE A 28 12.49 -1.55 -17.76
CA PHE A 28 13.26 -2.39 -18.70
C PHE A 28 13.32 -1.83 -20.12
N LEU A 29 12.38 -0.98 -20.50
CA LEU A 29 12.37 -0.31 -21.81
C LEU A 29 13.21 0.98 -21.81
N MET A 30 13.67 1.47 -20.64
CA MET A 30 14.48 2.67 -20.56
C MET A 30 15.95 2.36 -20.87
N PRO A 31 16.67 3.21 -21.63
CA PRO A 31 18.11 3.08 -21.79
C PRO A 31 18.81 3.17 -20.43
N ILE A 32 19.58 2.14 -20.07
CA ILE A 32 20.30 2.10 -18.79
C ILE A 32 21.24 3.30 -18.69
N GLY A 33 21.20 4.00 -17.56
CA GLY A 33 22.02 5.18 -17.30
C GLY A 33 21.41 6.50 -17.78
N SER A 34 20.28 6.48 -18.50
CA SER A 34 19.53 7.70 -18.84
C SER A 34 18.82 8.29 -17.61
N VAL A 35 18.50 9.59 -17.67
CA VAL A 35 17.67 10.25 -16.65
C VAL A 35 16.31 9.56 -16.52
N ASP A 36 15.69 9.19 -17.65
CA ASP A 36 14.43 8.45 -17.69
C ASP A 36 14.49 7.12 -16.92
N PHE A 37 15.59 6.38 -17.06
CA PHE A 37 15.79 5.13 -16.33
C PHE A 37 15.80 5.39 -14.81
N TRP A 38 16.55 6.38 -14.36
CA TRP A 38 16.65 6.70 -12.93
C TRP A 38 15.33 7.23 -12.36
N LEU A 39 14.62 8.08 -13.09
CA LEU A 39 13.31 8.57 -12.67
C LEU A 39 12.28 7.42 -12.61
N THR A 40 12.28 6.53 -13.60
CA THR A 40 11.41 5.34 -13.59
C THR A 40 11.78 4.38 -12.44
N LEU A 41 13.07 4.26 -12.10
CA LEU A 41 13.50 3.47 -10.94
C LEU A 41 13.02 4.09 -9.62
N VAL A 42 13.13 5.41 -9.47
CA VAL A 42 12.57 6.13 -8.31
C VAL A 42 11.07 5.91 -8.21
N ALA A 43 10.36 5.95 -9.34
CA ALA A 43 8.93 5.65 -9.38
C ALA A 43 8.62 4.25 -8.89
N LEU A 44 9.37 3.24 -9.36
CA LEU A 44 9.22 1.85 -8.94
C LEU A 44 9.48 1.70 -7.43
N ILE A 45 10.57 2.28 -6.92
CA ILE A 45 10.90 2.26 -5.49
C ILE A 45 9.78 2.92 -4.67
N GLY A 46 9.21 4.02 -5.16
CA GLY A 46 8.05 4.67 -4.53
C GLY A 46 6.84 3.74 -4.44
N LEU A 47 6.46 3.06 -5.53
CA LEU A 47 5.33 2.12 -5.52
C LEU A 47 5.59 0.93 -4.59
N LEU A 48 6.81 0.39 -4.58
CA LEU A 48 7.21 -0.67 -3.66
C LEU A 48 7.17 -0.20 -2.20
N GLY A 49 7.62 1.04 -1.93
CA GLY A 49 7.53 1.67 -0.62
C GLY A 49 6.07 1.83 -0.15
N MET A 50 5.18 2.28 -1.04
CA MET A 50 3.74 2.34 -0.77
C MET A 50 3.17 0.96 -0.39
N GLN A 51 3.53 -0.10 -1.13
CA GLN A 51 3.11 -1.47 -0.80
C GLN A 51 3.70 -1.94 0.53
N ALA A 52 4.98 -1.68 0.79
CA ALA A 52 5.61 -2.05 2.04
C ALA A 52 4.89 -1.40 3.23
N VAL A 53 4.54 -0.11 3.14
CA VAL A 53 3.78 0.56 4.20
C VAL A 53 2.41 -0.09 4.40
N TYR A 54 1.74 -0.48 3.32
CA TYR A 54 0.46 -1.17 3.41
C TYR A 54 0.55 -2.46 4.20
N TRP A 55 1.40 -3.38 3.76
CA TRP A 55 1.48 -4.72 4.32
C TRP A 55 2.01 -4.72 5.75
N LEU A 56 2.92 -3.79 6.08
CA LEU A 56 3.54 -3.74 7.41
C LEU A 56 2.74 -2.94 8.44
N PHE A 57 2.03 -1.88 8.02
CA PHE A 57 1.38 -0.96 8.96
C PHE A 57 -0.13 -0.87 8.77
N THR A 58 -0.63 -0.75 7.54
CA THR A 58 -2.07 -0.56 7.28
C THR A 58 -2.87 -1.86 7.39
N HIS A 59 -2.44 -2.93 6.72
CA HIS A 59 -3.15 -4.21 6.67
C HIS A 59 -3.40 -4.80 8.08
N PRO A 60 -2.40 -4.84 9.00
CA PRO A 60 -2.62 -5.36 10.35
C PRO A 60 -3.64 -4.54 11.17
N ILE A 61 -3.76 -3.24 10.88
CA ILE A 61 -4.77 -2.40 11.54
C ILE A 61 -6.14 -2.65 10.90
N ASN A 62 -6.21 -2.72 9.57
CA ASN A 62 -7.47 -3.00 8.88
C ASN A 62 -8.07 -4.33 9.32
N GLN A 63 -7.25 -5.37 9.54
CA GLN A 63 -7.68 -6.65 10.11
C GLN A 63 -8.42 -6.49 11.45
N PHE A 64 -7.90 -5.65 12.35
CA PHE A 64 -8.53 -5.36 13.64
C PHE A 64 -9.88 -4.65 13.48
N TRP A 65 -10.02 -3.74 12.52
CA TRP A 65 -11.27 -2.99 12.34
C TRP A 65 -12.38 -3.79 11.66
N VAL A 66 -12.04 -4.79 10.84
CA VAL A 66 -13.01 -5.70 10.19
C VAL A 66 -13.27 -6.96 11.01
N GLU A 67 -12.66 -7.09 12.18
CA GLU A 67 -12.86 -8.22 13.09
C GLU A 67 -14.32 -8.21 13.59
N GLY A 68 -15.09 -9.24 13.19
CA GLY A 68 -16.51 -9.35 13.51
C GLY A 68 -17.47 -8.91 12.39
N ASP A 69 -16.95 -8.39 11.27
CA ASP A 69 -17.77 -8.06 10.09
C ASP A 69 -18.06 -9.33 9.24
N ASN A 70 -19.27 -9.40 8.67
CA ASN A 70 -19.66 -10.46 7.72
C ASN A 70 -19.05 -10.18 6.34
N LEU A 71 -17.78 -10.56 6.17
CA LEU A 71 -17.04 -10.39 4.92
C LEU A 71 -17.38 -11.50 3.89
N ASP A 72 -17.48 -11.13 2.61
CA ASP A 72 -17.54 -12.10 1.51
C ASP A 72 -16.24 -12.94 1.42
N ARG A 73 -16.31 -14.10 0.76
CA ARG A 73 -15.21 -15.08 0.65
C ARG A 73 -13.91 -14.50 0.11
N PHE A 74 -14.00 -13.56 -0.83
CA PHE A 74 -12.82 -12.91 -1.40
C PHE A 74 -12.13 -11.99 -0.38
N SER A 75 -12.93 -11.23 0.37
CA SER A 75 -12.48 -10.23 1.34
C SER A 75 -11.87 -10.91 2.57
N SER A 76 -12.51 -11.97 3.06
CA SER A 76 -11.99 -12.79 4.15
C SER A 76 -10.65 -13.45 3.80
N GLY A 77 -10.50 -13.96 2.57
CA GLY A 77 -9.21 -14.45 2.07
C GLY A 77 -8.12 -13.38 2.13
N PHE A 78 -8.40 -12.18 1.61
CA PHE A 78 -7.46 -11.05 1.61
C PHE A 78 -7.02 -10.61 3.02
N PHE A 79 -7.97 -10.51 3.96
CA PHE A 79 -7.64 -10.15 5.34
C PHE A 79 -7.03 -11.31 6.12
N SER A 80 -7.20 -12.57 5.72
CA SER A 80 -6.48 -13.69 6.36
C SER A 80 -5.02 -13.77 5.94
N PHE A 81 -4.69 -13.27 4.75
CA PHE A 81 -3.32 -13.23 4.22
C PHE A 81 -2.48 -12.20 4.99
N GLY A 82 -1.32 -12.60 5.49
CA GLY A 82 -0.47 -11.71 6.30
C GLY A 82 -0.92 -11.55 7.76
N ALA A 83 -1.96 -12.28 8.21
CA ALA A 83 -2.34 -12.38 9.62
C ALA A 83 -1.20 -13.00 10.44
N ASN A 84 -0.34 -12.15 11.00
CA ASN A 84 0.67 -12.61 11.92
C ASN A 84 -0.03 -12.91 13.25
N ARG A 85 -0.37 -14.20 13.44
CA ARG A 85 -1.07 -14.77 14.62
C ARG A 85 -0.33 -14.49 15.96
N SER A 86 0.89 -13.94 15.90
CA SER A 86 1.85 -13.77 16.98
C SER A 86 1.74 -12.46 17.78
N ARG A 87 0.89 -11.49 17.40
CA ARG A 87 0.72 -10.23 18.17
C ARG A 87 -0.41 -10.26 19.20
N LEU A 88 -1.22 -11.33 19.22
CA LEU A 88 -2.34 -11.50 20.15
C LEU A 88 -1.93 -12.11 21.50
N GLU A 89 -0.72 -12.67 21.61
CA GLU A 89 -0.33 -13.45 22.79
C GLU A 89 0.30 -12.61 23.92
N ASN A 90 0.61 -11.33 23.66
CA ASN A 90 1.34 -10.53 24.63
C ASN A 90 0.86 -9.07 24.66
N LYS A 91 -0.25 -8.78 25.36
CA LYS A 91 -0.52 -7.44 25.92
C LYS A 91 -1.65 -7.47 26.94
N THR A 92 -1.27 -7.29 28.19
CA THR A 92 -2.09 -7.05 29.39
C THR A 92 -2.88 -5.73 29.40
N ARG A 93 -3.00 -5.02 28.26
CA ARG A 93 -3.93 -3.90 28.05
C ARG A 93 -4.28 -3.83 26.56
N PRO A 94 -5.57 -3.72 26.18
CA PRO A 94 -5.92 -3.39 24.79
C PRO A 94 -5.26 -2.05 24.45
N PRO A 95 -4.51 -1.94 23.33
CA PRO A 95 -4.03 -0.65 22.85
C PRO A 95 -5.20 0.33 22.78
N GLY A 96 -5.02 1.55 23.29
CA GLY A 96 -6.08 2.54 23.26
C GLY A 96 -6.50 2.80 21.81
N TRP A 97 -7.81 2.90 21.54
CA TRP A 97 -8.36 3.15 20.19
C TRP A 97 -7.60 4.23 19.41
N THR A 98 -7.15 5.28 20.11
CA THR A 98 -6.32 6.37 19.57
C THR A 98 -5.01 5.89 18.96
N GLU A 99 -4.30 4.94 19.59
CA GLU A 99 -3.02 4.41 19.07
C GLU A 99 -3.22 3.70 17.73
N PHE A 100 -4.29 2.90 17.59
CA PHE A 100 -4.60 2.24 16.33
C PHE A 100 -5.05 3.21 15.26
N ARG A 101 -5.85 4.22 15.62
CA ARG A 101 -6.28 5.27 14.71
C ARG A 101 -5.08 6.06 14.20
N ASP A 102 -4.23 6.57 15.09
CA ASP A 102 -3.08 7.38 14.71
C ASP A 102 -2.13 6.60 13.79
N ARG A 103 -1.86 5.32 14.12
CA ARG A 103 -1.04 4.44 13.26
C ARG A 103 -1.66 4.24 11.88
N TRP A 104 -2.98 4.15 11.80
CA TRP A 104 -3.71 4.02 10.54
C TRP A 104 -3.63 5.32 9.74
N GLU A 105 -3.83 6.48 10.36
CA GLU A 105 -3.75 7.78 9.69
C GLU A 105 -2.33 8.05 9.14
N TYR A 106 -1.29 7.86 9.96
CA TYR A 106 0.09 8.07 9.53
C TYR A 106 0.52 7.10 8.42
N SER A 107 0.05 5.84 8.44
CA SER A 107 0.38 4.90 7.38
C SER A 107 -0.26 5.29 6.04
N HIS A 108 -1.47 5.87 6.05
CA HIS A 108 -2.09 6.41 4.85
C HIS A 108 -1.37 7.64 4.32
N VAL A 109 -0.95 8.55 5.20
CA VAL A 109 -0.14 9.72 4.80
C VAL A 109 1.20 9.27 4.18
N ALA A 110 1.88 8.31 4.80
CA ALA A 110 3.12 7.76 4.26
C ALA A 110 2.91 7.11 2.88
N ARG A 111 1.85 6.31 2.72
CA ARG A 111 1.47 5.73 1.42
C ARG A 111 1.22 6.81 0.36
N ALA A 112 0.49 7.87 0.70
CA ALA A 112 0.23 8.99 -0.20
C ALA A 112 1.52 9.71 -0.61
N GLY A 113 2.46 9.92 0.33
CA GLY A 113 3.77 10.49 0.04
C GLY A 113 4.57 9.66 -0.97
N PHE A 114 4.65 8.34 -0.76
CA PHE A 114 5.32 7.43 -1.70
C PHE A 114 4.66 7.42 -3.09
N ALA A 115 3.32 7.38 -3.13
CA ALA A 115 2.57 7.44 -4.38
C ALA A 115 2.78 8.76 -5.13
N LEU A 116 2.82 9.89 -4.42
CA LEU A 116 3.06 11.21 -5.00
C LEU A 116 4.46 11.32 -5.60
N VAL A 117 5.50 10.86 -4.88
CA VAL A 117 6.86 10.83 -5.40
C VAL A 117 6.93 9.97 -6.68
N SER A 118 6.27 8.82 -6.67
CA SER A 118 6.23 7.95 -7.84
C SER A 118 5.53 8.60 -9.04
N LEU A 119 4.38 9.21 -8.81
CA LEU A 119 3.62 9.94 -9.83
C LEU A 119 4.45 11.07 -10.43
N LEU A 120 5.08 11.91 -9.60
CA LEU A 120 5.89 13.03 -10.06
C LEU A 120 7.07 12.54 -10.90
N ALA A 121 7.76 11.48 -10.46
CA ALA A 121 8.86 10.91 -11.22
C ALA A 121 8.41 10.43 -12.62
N LEU A 122 7.29 9.70 -12.71
CA LEU A 122 6.74 9.26 -14.00
C LEU A 122 6.29 10.42 -14.89
N VAL A 123 5.64 11.44 -14.32
CA VAL A 123 5.21 12.63 -15.07
C VAL A 123 6.41 13.38 -15.64
N ILE A 124 7.49 13.53 -14.86
CA ILE A 124 8.73 14.17 -15.33
C ILE A 124 9.37 13.32 -16.45
N THR A 125 9.47 11.99 -16.28
CA THR A 125 9.97 11.09 -17.32
C THR A 125 9.19 11.27 -18.64
N LEU A 126 7.87 11.40 -18.58
CA LEU A 126 7.04 11.55 -19.78
C LEU A 126 7.13 12.96 -20.39
N SER A 127 7.20 13.99 -19.56
CA SER A 127 7.13 15.40 -20.01
C SER A 127 8.46 15.94 -20.51
N CYS A 128 9.58 15.43 -19.99
CA CYS A 128 10.93 15.88 -20.35
C CYS A 128 11.59 15.02 -21.44
N ARG A 129 10.88 14.02 -21.97
CA ARG A 129 11.22 13.35 -23.23
C ARG A 129 11.01 14.31 -24.40
N ILE A 130 12.04 15.10 -24.71
CA ILE A 130 12.16 15.89 -25.94
C ILE A 130 13.20 15.23 -26.84
#